data_AF-A0A925HV43-F1
#
_entry.id   AF-A0A925HV43-F1
#
_cell.length_a   1.000
_cell.length_b   1.000
_cell.length_c   1.000
_cell.angle_alpha   90.00
_cell.angle_beta   90.00
_cell.angle_gamma   90.00
#
_symmetry.space_group_name_H-M   'P 1'
#
loop_
_entity.id
_entity.type
_entity.pdbx_description
1 polymer ?
#
loop_
_entity_poly.entity_id
_entity_poly.type
_entity_poly.pdbx_seq_one_letter_code
_entity_poly.pdbx_strand_id
1 'polypeptide(L)'
;MNLQDSLSMAGWIAIGLEIVLFLIWVYNVFGPGNGTDPAGRGMAQLFLIGLVTYILAGILLLRLESLWTSISVLVMSAIPLTLVIVGLVKYYGSRNT
;
A
#
# COMPACT_ATOMS: atom_id res chain seq x y z
N MET A 1 4.85 20.06 -18.96
CA MET A 1 5.12 19.25 -17.77
C MET A 1 6.16 18.21 -18.16
N ASN A 2 7.29 18.12 -17.46
CA ASN A 2 8.33 17.15 -17.80
C ASN A 2 7.84 15.73 -17.43
N LEU A 3 8.34 14.70 -18.11
CA LEU A 3 8.02 13.30 -17.82
C LEU A 3 8.39 12.96 -16.37
N GLN A 4 9.52 13.46 -15.88
CA GLN A 4 9.97 13.30 -14.50
C GLN A 4 8.97 13.87 -13.48
N ASP A 5 8.47 15.08 -13.70
CA ASP A 5 7.47 15.71 -12.81
C ASP A 5 6.19 14.89 -12.77
N SER A 6 5.78 14.36 -13.93
CA SER A 6 4.59 13.52 -14.06
C SER A 6 4.73 12.19 -13.32
N LEU A 7 5.88 11.54 -13.44
CA LEU A 7 6.18 10.28 -12.77
C LEU A 7 6.35 10.45 -11.26
N SER A 8 7.01 11.52 -10.82
CA SER A 8 7.15 11.85 -9.40
C SER A 8 5.78 12.12 -8.77
N MET A 9 4.92 12.92 -9.44
CA MET A 9 3.55 13.17 -8.99
C MET A 9 2.74 11.87 -8.91
N ALA A 10 2.82 11.00 -9.92
CA ALA A 10 2.18 9.69 -9.90
C ALA A 10 2.70 8.81 -8.75
N GLY A 11 4.01 8.84 -8.46
CA GLY A 11 4.62 8.13 -7.35
C GLY A 11 4.08 8.61 -5.99
N TRP A 12 3.96 9.93 -5.78
CA TRP A 12 3.38 10.47 -4.56
C TRP A 12 1.91 10.09 -4.39
N ILE A 13 1.14 10.06 -5.49
CA ILE A 13 -0.24 9.59 -5.48
C ILE A 13 -0.29 8.10 -5.09
N ALA A 14 0.58 7.27 -5.66
CA ALA A 14 0.65 5.85 -5.35
C ALA A 14 0.95 5.59 -3.87
N ILE A 15 1.93 6.29 -3.30
CA ILE A 15 2.22 6.22 -1.85
C ILE A 15 1.02 6.69 -1.02
N GLY A 16 0.36 7.77 -1.43
CA GLY A 16 -0.85 8.25 -0.76
C GLY A 16 -1.94 7.19 -0.70
N LEU A 17 -2.17 6.47 -1.81
CA LEU A 17 -3.11 5.35 -1.86
C LEU A 17 -2.68 4.18 -0.97
N GLU A 18 -1.39 3.83 -0.96
CA GLU A 18 -0.86 2.78 -0.08
C GLU A 18 -1.05 3.13 1.40
N ILE A 19 -0.86 4.39 1.80
CA ILE A 19 -1.11 4.85 3.17
C ILE A 19 -2.60 4.68 3.53
N VAL A 20 -3.51 5.04 2.63
CA VAL A 20 -4.95 4.85 2.87
C VAL A 20 -5.28 3.36 3.02
N LEU A 21 -4.75 2.50 2.15
CA LEU A 21 -4.94 1.05 2.23
C LEU A 21 -4.37 0.47 3.53
N PHE A 22 -3.20 0.95 3.94
CA PHE A 22 -2.58 0.57 5.19
C PHE A 22 -3.47 0.94 6.39
N LEU A 23 -4.00 2.16 6.43
CA LEU A 23 -4.90 2.59 7.51
C LEU A 23 -6.18 1.76 7.55
N ILE A 24 -6.78 1.44 6.40
CA ILE A 24 -7.94 0.54 6.30
C ILE A 24 -7.59 -0.85 6.87
N TRP A 25 -6.43 -1.39 6.52
CA TRP A 25 -5.98 -2.69 7.04
C TRP A 25 -5.74 -2.64 8.55
N VAL A 26 -5.06 -1.62 9.06
CA VAL A 26 -4.85 -1.43 10.50
C VAL A 26 -6.17 -1.35 11.26
N TYR A 27 -7.13 -0.59 10.75
CA TYR A 27 -8.47 -0.52 11.34
C TYR A 27 -9.17 -1.90 11.34
N ASN A 28 -9.07 -2.65 10.26
CA ASN A 28 -9.67 -3.99 10.16
C ASN A 28 -8.97 -5.06 11.03
N VAL A 29 -7.71 -4.86 11.42
CA VAL A 29 -6.98 -5.84 12.23
C VAL A 29 -7.00 -5.50 13.71
N PHE A 30 -6.87 -4.22 14.06
CA PHE A 30 -6.76 -3.74 15.44
C PHE A 30 -8.01 -2.99 15.92
N GLY A 31 -9.02 -2.83 15.07
CA GLY A 31 -10.27 -2.16 15.42
C GLY A 31 -11.06 -2.88 16.52
N PRO A 32 -11.84 -2.12 17.31
CA PRO A 32 -12.67 -2.69 18.37
C PRO A 32 -13.70 -3.65 17.78
N GLY A 33 -13.69 -4.91 18.26
CA GLY A 33 -14.59 -5.97 17.79
C GLY A 33 -13.94 -7.01 16.86
N ASN A 34 -12.69 -6.80 16.42
CA ASN A 34 -11.98 -7.81 15.63
C ASN A 34 -11.39 -8.91 16.54
N GLY A 35 -11.94 -10.11 16.40
CA GLY A 35 -11.65 -11.31 17.21
C GLY A 35 -10.34 -12.02 16.84
N THR A 36 -9.32 -11.28 16.42
CA THR A 36 -7.99 -11.85 16.15
C THR A 36 -7.36 -12.34 17.45
N ASP A 37 -6.97 -13.61 17.45
CA ASP A 37 -6.27 -14.29 18.52
C ASP A 37 -4.90 -13.62 18.82
N PRO A 38 -4.34 -13.81 20.03
CA PRO A 38 -3.10 -13.15 20.42
C PRO A 38 -1.92 -13.41 19.48
N ALA A 39 -1.83 -14.61 18.89
CA ALA A 39 -0.77 -14.95 17.94
C ALA A 39 -0.98 -14.25 16.59
N GLY A 40 -2.23 -14.18 16.10
CA GLY A 40 -2.60 -13.39 14.92
C GLY A 40 -2.27 -11.90 15.06
N ARG A 41 -2.44 -11.33 16.27
CA ARG A 41 -2.05 -9.93 16.56
C ARG A 41 -0.54 -9.71 16.53
N GLY A 42 0.25 -10.67 17.03
CA GLY A 42 1.72 -10.59 16.97
C GLY A 42 2.26 -10.60 15.54
N MET A 43 1.73 -11.49 14.69
CA MET A 43 2.08 -11.51 13.26
C MET A 43 1.66 -10.24 12.53
N ALA A 44 0.48 -9.70 12.87
CA ALA A 44 0.04 -8.42 12.32
C ALA A 44 0.97 -7.26 12.70
N GLN A 45 1.54 -7.24 13.91
CA GLN A 45 2.50 -6.20 14.30
C GLN A 45 3.79 -6.27 13.48
N LEU A 46 4.33 -7.46 13.23
CA LEU A 46 5.52 -7.60 12.37
C LEU A 46 5.24 -7.16 10.94
N PHE A 47 4.08 -7.53 10.39
CA PHE A 47 3.65 -7.07 9.08
C PHE A 47 3.48 -5.55 9.03
N LEU A 48 2.93 -4.95 10.10
CA LEU A 48 2.79 -3.51 10.24
C LEU A 48 4.14 -2.80 10.18
N ILE A 49 5.15 -3.28 10.91
CA ILE A 49 6.51 -2.73 10.87
C ILE A 49 7.07 -2.82 9.45
N GLY A 50 6.97 -4.00 8.81
CA GLY A 50 7.45 -4.21 7.45
C GLY A 50 6.79 -3.26 6.43
N LEU A 51 5.48 -3.06 6.55
CA LEU A 51 4.72 -2.21 5.65
C LEU A 51 5.04 -0.71 5.85
N VAL A 52 5.26 -0.29 7.10
CA VAL A 52 5.74 1.07 7.41
C VAL A 52 7.14 1.29 6.82
N THR A 53 8.07 0.35 7.02
CA THR A 53 9.43 0.45 6.44
C THR A 53 9.38 0.51 4.91
N TYR A 54 8.51 -0.29 4.29
CA TYR A 54 8.29 -0.28 2.84
C TYR A 54 7.79 1.08 2.33
N ILE A 55 6.76 1.67 2.97
CA ILE A 55 6.25 3.00 2.59
C ILE A 55 7.34 4.07 2.77
N LEU A 56 8.07 4.04 3.89
CA LEU A 56 9.17 4.97 4.15
C LEU A 56 10.27 4.87 3.09
N ALA A 57 10.62 3.65 2.65
CA ALA A 57 11.57 3.46 1.56
C ALA A 57 11.07 4.11 0.26
N GLY A 58 9.78 3.98 -0.07
CA GLY A 58 9.18 4.66 -1.21
C GLY A 58 9.27 6.19 -1.12
N ILE A 59 8.97 6.76 0.04
CA ILE A 59 9.06 8.20 0.30
C ILE A 59 10.50 8.70 0.11
N LEU A 60 11.47 7.98 0.67
CA LEU A 60 12.88 8.32 0.54
C LEU A 60 13.35 8.25 -0.91
N LEU A 61 12.91 7.26 -1.67
CA LEU A 61 13.21 7.13 -3.09
C LEU A 61 12.66 8.31 -3.92
N LEU A 62 11.42 8.74 -3.68
CA LEU A 62 10.86 9.90 -4.38
C LEU A 62 11.57 11.22 -4.04
N ARG A 63 12.08 11.35 -2.81
CA ARG A 63 12.85 12.53 -2.37
C ARG A 63 14.20 12.68 -3.05
N LEU A 64 14.72 11.64 -3.68
CA LEU A 64 15.95 11.71 -4.48
C LEU A 64 15.73 12.37 -5.86
N GLU A 65 14.48 12.68 -6.21
CA GLU A 65 14.08 13.39 -7.43
C GLU A 65 14.64 12.77 -8.73
N SER A 66 14.93 11.47 -8.73
CA SER A 66 15.44 10.76 -9.89
C SER A 66 14.30 10.10 -10.67
N LEU A 67 14.42 10.09 -11.99
CA LEU A 67 13.47 9.40 -12.86
C LEU A 67 13.39 7.90 -12.52
N TRP A 68 14.54 7.28 -12.25
CA TRP A 68 14.62 5.87 -11.90
C TRP A 68 13.98 5.55 -10.56
N THR A 69 14.10 6.45 -9.58
CA THR A 69 13.49 6.24 -8.26
C THR A 69 11.96 6.39 -8.33
N SER A 70 11.46 7.31 -9.16
CA SER A 70 10.03 7.45 -9.44
C SER A 70 9.44 6.18 -10.09
N ILE A 71 10.14 5.61 -11.08
CA ILE A 71 9.74 4.33 -11.70
C ILE A 71 9.75 3.21 -10.68
N SER A 72 10.80 3.08 -9.87
CA SER A 72 10.89 2.04 -8.83
C SER A 72 9.71 2.11 -7.86
N VAL A 73 9.34 3.31 -7.40
CA VAL A 73 8.19 3.50 -6.50
C VAL A 73 6.89 3.06 -7.17
N LEU A 74 6.67 3.44 -8.43
CA LEU A 74 5.48 3.01 -9.17
C LEU A 74 5.41 1.48 -9.35
N VAL A 75 6.54 0.84 -9.64
CA VAL A 75 6.63 -0.63 -9.77
C VAL A 75 6.38 -1.33 -8.44
N MET A 76 6.98 -0.81 -7.35
CA MET A 76 6.74 -1.31 -5.99
C MET A 76 5.25 -1.23 -5.66
N SER A 77 4.62 -0.08 -5.90
CA SER A 77 3.21 0.15 -5.62
C SER A 77 2.23 -0.59 -6.52
N ALA A 78 2.67 -1.06 -7.68
CA ALA A 78 1.80 -1.84 -8.57
C ALA A 78 1.31 -3.14 -7.92
N ILE A 79 2.13 -3.80 -7.09
CA ILE A 79 1.79 -5.07 -6.43
C ILE A 79 0.61 -4.91 -5.46
N PRO A 80 0.70 -4.07 -4.40
CA PRO A 80 -0.40 -3.91 -3.46
C PRO A 80 -1.67 -3.39 -4.12
N LEU A 81 -1.55 -2.45 -5.08
CA LEU A 81 -2.72 -1.94 -5.82
C LEU A 81 -3.39 -3.04 -6.66
N THR A 82 -2.62 -3.88 -7.34
CA THR A 82 -3.17 -5.01 -8.11
C THR A 82 -3.87 -6.01 -7.20
N LEU A 83 -3.31 -6.32 -6.02
CA LEU A 83 -3.95 -7.21 -5.05
C LEU A 83 -5.29 -6.66 -4.56
N VAL A 84 -5.39 -5.35 -4.33
CA VAL A 84 -6.65 -4.70 -3.96
C VAL A 84 -7.67 -4.81 -5.10
N ILE A 85 -7.27 -4.52 -6.33
CA ILE A 85 -8.17 -4.64 -7.50
C ILE A 85 -8.68 -6.08 -7.64
N VAL A 86 -7.79 -7.08 -7.57
CA VAL A 86 -8.17 -8.50 -7.63
C VAL A 86 -9.11 -8.88 -6.48
N GLY A 87 -8.84 -8.39 -5.26
CA GLY A 87 -9.68 -8.61 -4.09
C GLY A 87 -11.09 -8.03 -4.29
N LEU A 88 -11.19 -6.80 -4.80
CA LEU A 88 -12.46 -6.14 -5.12
C LEU A 88 -13.23 -6.92 -6.19
N VAL A 89 -12.57 -7.32 -7.29
CA VAL A 89 -13.20 -8.10 -8.36
C VAL A 89 -13.77 -9.40 -7.82
N LYS A 90 -13.01 -10.14 -7.00
CA LYS A 90 -13.49 -11.38 -6.37
C LYS A 90 -14.67 -11.13 -5.43
N TYR A 91 -14.62 -10.07 -4.63
CA TYR A 91 -15.68 -9.73 -3.69
C TYR A 91 -17.00 -9.40 -4.39
N TYR A 92 -16.95 -8.55 -5.42
CA TYR A 92 -18.15 -8.17 -6.18
C TYR A 92 -18.63 -9.27 -7.13
N GLY A 93 -17.73 -10.05 -7.73
CA GLY A 93 -18.09 -11.20 -8.56
C GLY A 93 -18.81 -12.29 -7.77
N SER A 94 -18.35 -12.56 -6.54
CA SER A 94 -18.95 -13.56 -5.64
C SER A 94 -20.34 -13.15 -5.12
N ARG A 95 -20.62 -11.84 -4.99
CA ARG A 95 -21.94 -11.35 -4.53
C ARG A 95 -23.03 -11.38 -5.61
N ASN A 96 -22.65 -11.52 -6.87
CA ASN A 96 -23.57 -11.48 -8.01
C ASN A 96 -23.93 -12.89 -8.56
N THR A 97 -23.50 -13.95 -7.89
CA THR A 97 -23.85 -15.36 -8.17
C THR A 97 -24.54 -15.97 -6.96
#